data_AF-A0A2P5M0F6-F1
#
_entry.id   AF-A0A2P5M0F6-F1
#
_cell.length_a   1.000
_cell.length_b   1.000
_cell.length_c   1.000
_cell.angle_alpha   90.00
_cell.angle_beta   90.00
_cell.angle_gamma   90.00
#
_symmetry.space_group_name_H-M   'P 1'
#
loop_
_entity.id
_entity.type
_entity.pdbx_description
1 polymer ?
#
loop_
_entity_poly.entity_id
_entity_poly.type
_entity_poly.pdbx_seq_one_letter_code
_entity_poly.pdbx_strand_id
1 'polypeptide(L)'
;MPQAEAKPATSNKALAADTLTHENLKAKIEALNNRQDIDAGLKNKILGIYQNIDANLTNSDNFKSRTAEFKNSITTAPETTKRLQKQIEINQQKLLKPKTESFDKIPLEELDQRLIFEKEKLSNLNDQIIKLENDLTGQNTRPSQIRQRIISARQELDQAQQNLATLSNNPNNPNSNLETDAQRILFVSTADSLSAELKTLDVEAISSPLRVELLKARLQELIQQKNLLEPVIDVIESNLSERRQQEAKDIQDSLSQIEKEIAGKDPIIQKITRENIKFSQDLQAVTEKIERYSEIKANTDKRIGEIEDDYKSAEKKISLAGLSPALGKILREQRRNLPNEDQFRQQSKTLQNETALTSLEQFKIEDRLNNLINVDAQLKNLMNAQVDSALNQEDRMKVQAELRVLLNNQQDLLNKLSVAEATYLRILGDVDFSRQQLAIQAKKFATYLDERLLWVPSSSPINLTFITGLYHSAQWLLDPMNWLELAKDSAKVVYHSFLLLLVALISLGLMYIVEKWAKEELANIAEKVGKFHTDSFAYTIKALFYTFLEVIPIPLLMFYLGWFLYSDSETSDFTRSIGAGLKAIAVPFFILQFLYLLFAEKGIAAKHFQWKKATTRLLHKPLSWIRFI
;
A
#
# COMPACT_ATOMS: atom_id res chain seq x y z
N MET A 1 -25.56 61.83 -7.38
CA MET A 1 -24.99 63.19 -7.53
C MET A 1 -23.55 63.18 -7.05
N PRO A 2 -22.59 63.84 -7.72
CA PRO A 2 -22.54 64.28 -9.12
C PRO A 2 -21.50 63.43 -9.91
N GLN A 3 -21.76 62.91 -11.12
CA GLN A 3 -21.82 63.61 -12.41
C GLN A 3 -20.71 64.66 -12.62
N ALA A 4 -19.62 64.21 -13.24
CA ALA A 4 -18.75 65.06 -14.04
C ALA A 4 -18.82 64.56 -15.49
N GLU A 5 -19.61 65.26 -16.30
CA GLU A 5 -19.61 65.14 -17.75
C GLU A 5 -18.24 65.57 -18.29
N ALA A 6 -17.60 64.70 -19.08
CA ALA A 6 -16.57 65.10 -20.02
C ALA A 6 -17.06 64.78 -21.43
N LYS A 7 -17.30 65.85 -22.20
CA LYS A 7 -17.67 65.83 -23.63
C LYS A 7 -16.65 65.04 -24.47
N PRO A 8 -17.09 64.48 -25.62
CA PRO A 8 -16.27 63.58 -26.42
C PRO A 8 -15.24 64.37 -27.23
N ALA A 9 -13.96 64.03 -27.07
CA ALA A 9 -12.92 64.43 -28.00
C ALA A 9 -13.05 63.59 -29.28
N THR A 10 -13.93 64.02 -30.18
CA THR A 10 -13.88 63.64 -31.59
C THR A 10 -12.63 64.27 -32.22
N SER A 11 -11.50 63.56 -32.21
CA SER A 11 -10.47 63.63 -33.25
C SER A 11 -9.36 62.60 -32.98
N ASN A 12 -9.60 61.34 -33.36
CA ASN A 12 -8.55 60.39 -33.76
C ASN A 12 -9.15 59.14 -34.41
N LYS A 13 -10.15 59.33 -35.28
CA LYS A 13 -10.85 58.26 -35.99
C LYS A 13 -10.26 57.99 -37.40
N ALA A 14 -9.01 58.40 -37.66
CA ALA A 14 -8.41 58.39 -39.00
C ALA A 14 -7.04 57.69 -39.09
N LEU A 15 -6.76 56.70 -38.23
CA LEU A 15 -5.64 55.75 -38.39
C LEU A 15 -6.05 54.30 -38.02
N ALA A 16 -7.34 54.01 -38.13
CA ALA A 16 -7.92 52.67 -37.95
C ALA A 16 -8.32 52.09 -39.31
N ALA A 17 -7.39 51.50 -40.08
CA ALA A 17 -7.68 50.66 -41.25
C ALA A 17 -6.44 49.93 -41.83
N ASP A 18 -5.61 49.31 -40.99
CA ASP A 18 -4.80 48.16 -41.41
C ASP A 18 -5.01 47.10 -40.32
N THR A 19 -6.15 46.41 -40.35
CA THR A 19 -6.46 45.36 -39.37
C THR A 19 -5.39 44.29 -39.50
N LEU A 20 -4.59 44.10 -38.45
CA LEU A 20 -3.56 43.07 -38.41
C LEU A 20 -4.23 41.69 -38.40
N THR A 21 -4.46 41.13 -39.58
CA THR A 21 -5.07 39.81 -39.79
C THR A 21 -4.06 38.86 -40.43
N HIS A 22 -4.24 37.56 -40.23
CA HIS A 22 -3.41 36.53 -40.89
C HIS A 22 -3.38 36.71 -42.42
N GLU A 23 -4.51 37.11 -43.02
CA GLU A 23 -4.63 37.38 -44.47
C GLU A 23 -3.79 38.59 -44.91
N ASN A 24 -3.85 39.70 -44.16
CA ASN A 24 -3.06 40.89 -44.45
C ASN A 24 -1.56 40.67 -44.23
N LEU A 25 -1.18 39.85 -43.24
CA LEU A 25 0.21 39.47 -43.01
C LEU A 25 0.74 38.59 -44.15
N LYS A 26 -0.04 37.62 -44.61
CA LYS A 26 0.32 36.76 -45.74
C LYS A 26 0.53 37.56 -47.03
N ALA A 27 -0.35 38.53 -47.30
CA ALA A 27 -0.20 39.46 -48.42
C ALA A 27 1.09 40.31 -48.31
N LYS A 28 1.46 40.77 -47.09
CA LYS A 28 2.72 41.49 -46.85
C LYS A 28 3.96 40.59 -47.03
N ILE A 29 3.88 39.31 -46.66
CA ILE A 29 4.96 38.32 -46.89
C ILE A 29 5.15 38.05 -48.39
N GLU A 30 4.06 37.82 -49.12
CA GLU A 30 4.09 37.60 -50.59
C GLU A 30 4.63 38.82 -51.33
N ALA A 31 4.19 40.03 -50.95
CA ALA A 31 4.68 41.29 -51.52
C ALA A 31 6.19 41.50 -51.26
N LEU A 32 6.68 41.13 -50.07
CA LEU A 32 8.11 41.20 -49.73
C LEU A 32 8.94 40.17 -50.52
N ASN A 33 8.40 38.97 -50.73
CA ASN A 33 9.07 37.93 -51.51
C ASN A 33 9.23 38.30 -52.99
N ASN A 34 8.26 39.02 -53.55
CA ASN A 34 8.28 39.45 -54.95
C ASN A 34 9.17 40.68 -55.23
N ARG A 35 9.66 41.37 -54.18
CA ARG A 35 10.60 42.48 -54.32
C ARG A 35 12.03 42.00 -54.61
N GLN A 36 12.63 42.56 -55.66
CA GLN A 36 14.02 42.31 -56.11
C GLN A 36 14.97 43.48 -55.78
N ASP A 37 14.41 44.59 -55.30
CA ASP A 37 15.07 45.87 -54.99
C ASP A 37 15.60 45.97 -53.54
N ILE A 38 15.58 44.86 -52.79
CA ILE A 38 15.94 44.81 -51.36
C ILE A 38 17.13 43.87 -51.14
N ASP A 39 18.08 44.28 -50.31
CA ASP A 39 19.18 43.45 -49.84
C ASP A 39 18.68 42.12 -49.22
N ALA A 40 19.36 41.01 -49.54
CA ALA A 40 18.95 39.68 -49.09
C ALA A 40 19.01 39.51 -47.57
N GLY A 41 19.95 40.18 -46.89
CA GLY A 41 20.07 40.18 -45.43
C GLY A 41 18.90 40.92 -44.77
N LEU A 42 18.56 42.11 -45.29
CA LEU A 42 17.42 42.90 -44.82
C LEU A 42 16.09 42.16 -45.05
N LYS A 43 15.92 41.53 -46.22
CA LYS A 43 14.72 40.73 -46.56
C LYS A 43 14.53 39.57 -45.57
N ASN A 44 15.59 38.81 -45.27
CA ASN A 44 15.54 37.71 -44.30
C ASN A 44 15.20 38.20 -42.89
N LYS A 45 15.73 39.37 -42.48
CA LYS A 45 15.41 39.97 -41.18
C LYS A 45 13.93 40.34 -41.05
N ILE A 46 13.36 40.96 -42.09
CA ILE A 46 11.94 41.34 -42.11
C ILE A 46 11.03 40.09 -42.16
N LEU A 47 11.42 39.05 -42.90
CA LEU A 47 10.69 37.78 -42.90
C LEU A 47 10.66 37.13 -41.50
N GLY A 48 11.77 37.15 -40.76
CA GLY A 48 11.79 36.69 -39.37
C GLY A 48 10.88 37.50 -38.45
N ILE A 49 10.78 38.82 -38.67
CA ILE A 49 9.83 39.68 -37.95
C ILE A 49 8.38 39.28 -38.28
N TYR A 50 8.05 39.06 -39.55
CA TYR A 50 6.71 38.62 -39.96
C TYR A 50 6.33 37.23 -39.42
N GLN A 51 7.28 36.29 -39.32
CA GLN A 51 7.03 35.00 -38.68
C GLN A 51 6.65 35.15 -37.19
N ASN A 52 7.33 36.05 -36.46
CA ASN A 52 6.98 36.34 -35.07
C ASN A 52 5.61 37.03 -34.93
N ILE A 53 5.24 37.88 -35.88
CA ILE A 53 3.89 38.48 -35.92
C ILE A 53 2.82 37.40 -36.13
N ASP A 54 3.05 36.45 -37.03
CA ASP A 54 2.13 35.34 -37.29
C ASP A 54 1.93 34.49 -36.03
N ALA A 55 3.04 34.14 -35.35
CA ALA A 55 2.99 33.42 -34.07
C ALA A 55 2.19 34.19 -33.00
N ASN A 56 2.36 35.52 -32.92
CA ASN A 56 1.62 36.36 -31.97
C ASN A 56 0.11 36.37 -32.28
N LEU A 57 -0.28 36.42 -33.55
CA LEU A 57 -1.67 36.34 -33.99
C LEU A 57 -2.29 34.98 -33.64
N THR A 58 -1.59 33.87 -33.95
CA THR A 58 -2.05 32.52 -33.57
C THR A 58 -2.19 32.37 -32.06
N ASN A 59 -1.24 32.89 -31.28
CA ASN A 59 -1.33 32.91 -29.82
C ASN A 59 -2.53 33.73 -29.34
N SER A 60 -2.77 34.91 -29.92
CA SER A 60 -3.91 35.77 -29.59
C SER A 60 -5.24 35.03 -29.82
N ASP A 61 -5.37 34.32 -30.94
CA ASP A 61 -6.59 33.57 -31.26
C ASP A 61 -6.78 32.37 -30.33
N ASN A 62 -5.71 31.65 -29.99
CA ASN A 62 -5.73 30.60 -28.98
C ASN A 62 -6.17 31.13 -27.61
N PHE A 63 -5.66 32.29 -27.19
CA PHE A 63 -6.06 32.95 -25.93
C PHE A 63 -7.53 33.38 -25.95
N LYS A 64 -8.01 33.97 -27.05
CA LYS A 64 -9.43 34.32 -27.21
C LYS A 64 -10.34 33.08 -27.15
N SER A 65 -9.93 31.98 -27.78
CA SER A 65 -10.66 30.70 -27.71
C SER A 65 -10.74 30.17 -26.27
N ARG A 66 -9.61 30.07 -25.57
CA ARG A 66 -9.57 29.63 -24.16
C ARG A 66 -10.35 30.55 -23.22
N THR A 67 -10.35 31.86 -23.49
CA THR A 67 -11.20 32.82 -22.78
C THR A 67 -12.68 32.46 -22.93
N ALA A 68 -13.12 32.09 -24.14
CA ALA A 68 -14.51 31.68 -24.37
C ALA A 68 -14.85 30.37 -23.65
N GLU A 69 -13.93 29.39 -23.64
CA GLU A 69 -14.08 28.14 -22.89
C GLU A 69 -14.22 28.39 -21.38
N PHE A 70 -13.36 29.24 -20.79
CA PHE A 70 -13.46 29.56 -19.36
C PHE A 70 -14.73 30.34 -19.03
N LYS A 71 -15.17 31.26 -19.90
CA LYS A 71 -16.47 31.92 -19.74
C LYS A 71 -17.63 30.93 -19.76
N ASN A 72 -17.60 29.96 -20.65
CA ASN A 72 -18.61 28.90 -20.69
C ASN A 72 -18.55 28.02 -19.43
N SER A 73 -17.36 27.74 -18.91
CA SER A 73 -17.20 27.01 -17.65
C SER A 73 -17.78 27.76 -16.44
N ILE A 74 -17.77 29.10 -16.43
CA ILE A 74 -18.34 29.90 -15.33
C ILE A 74 -19.85 29.67 -15.20
N THR A 75 -20.56 29.47 -16.31
CA THR A 75 -22.01 29.23 -16.31
C THR A 75 -22.35 27.75 -16.14
N THR A 76 -21.63 26.85 -16.81
CA THR A 76 -21.94 25.41 -16.84
C THR A 76 -21.45 24.63 -15.61
N ALA A 77 -20.32 25.02 -15.00
CA ALA A 77 -19.77 24.29 -13.85
C ALA A 77 -20.70 24.33 -12.61
N PRO A 78 -21.32 25.46 -12.24
CA PRO A 78 -22.27 25.48 -11.12
C PRO A 78 -23.52 24.62 -11.38
N GLU A 79 -24.07 24.64 -12.60
CA GLU A 79 -25.25 23.84 -12.95
C GLU A 79 -24.97 22.34 -12.88
N THR A 80 -23.83 21.91 -13.43
CA THR A 80 -23.39 20.52 -13.38
C THR A 80 -23.06 20.09 -11.95
N THR A 81 -22.42 20.95 -11.15
CA THR A 81 -22.14 20.70 -9.73
C THR A 81 -23.42 20.45 -8.94
N LYS A 82 -24.47 21.28 -9.14
CA LYS A 82 -25.77 21.08 -8.48
C LYS A 82 -26.44 19.77 -8.90
N ARG A 83 -26.34 19.38 -10.17
CA ARG A 83 -26.86 18.08 -10.65
C ARG A 83 -26.14 16.92 -9.98
N LEU A 84 -24.81 16.99 -9.88
CA LEU A 84 -23.99 15.97 -9.21
C LEU A 84 -24.29 15.88 -7.71
N GLN A 85 -24.46 17.01 -7.03
CA GLN A 85 -24.85 17.03 -5.61
C GLN A 85 -26.18 16.30 -5.36
N LYS A 86 -27.18 16.49 -6.23
CA LYS A 86 -28.43 15.71 -6.16
C LYS A 86 -28.20 14.22 -6.35
N GLN A 87 -27.33 13.83 -7.28
CA GLN A 87 -27.00 12.42 -7.51
C GLN A 87 -26.26 11.81 -6.30
N ILE A 88 -25.37 12.58 -5.66
CA ILE A 88 -24.68 12.20 -4.43
C ILE A 88 -25.68 11.96 -3.30
N GLU A 89 -26.66 12.86 -3.09
CA GLU A 89 -27.70 12.68 -2.09
C GLU A 89 -28.53 11.40 -2.33
N ILE A 90 -28.90 11.14 -3.59
CA ILE A 90 -29.60 9.90 -3.97
C ILE A 90 -28.75 8.67 -3.64
N ASN A 91 -27.46 8.69 -3.98
CA ASN A 91 -26.54 7.58 -3.72
C ASN A 91 -26.30 7.38 -2.20
N GLN A 92 -26.22 8.45 -1.42
CA GLN A 92 -26.14 8.39 0.04
C GLN A 92 -27.39 7.74 0.65
N GLN A 93 -28.59 8.07 0.15
CA GLN A 93 -29.81 7.41 0.61
C GLN A 93 -29.83 5.90 0.30
N LYS A 94 -29.26 5.49 -0.85
CA LYS A 94 -29.09 4.06 -1.17
C LYS A 94 -28.13 3.36 -0.22
N LEU A 95 -27.05 4.01 0.21
CA LEU A 95 -26.13 3.46 1.22
C LEU A 95 -26.78 3.24 2.59
N LEU A 96 -27.74 4.10 2.97
CA LEU A 96 -28.48 3.95 4.23
C LEU A 96 -29.51 2.81 4.18
N LYS A 97 -29.96 2.41 2.99
CA LYS A 97 -30.92 1.32 2.77
C LYS A 97 -30.42 0.43 1.62
N PRO A 98 -29.35 -0.34 1.85
CA PRO A 98 -28.83 -1.25 0.84
C PRO A 98 -29.95 -2.24 0.48
N LYS A 99 -30.23 -2.37 -0.82
CA LYS A 99 -31.08 -3.46 -1.30
C LYS A 99 -30.30 -4.76 -1.14
N THR A 100 -30.77 -5.64 -0.28
CA THR A 100 -30.26 -7.01 -0.21
C THR A 100 -30.77 -7.74 -1.44
N GLU A 101 -29.97 -7.78 -2.52
CA GLU A 101 -30.21 -8.70 -3.61
C GLU A 101 -29.97 -10.13 -3.09
N SER A 102 -30.99 -10.99 -3.20
CA SER A 102 -30.85 -12.42 -2.91
C SER A 102 -30.23 -13.08 -4.13
N PHE A 103 -29.02 -13.60 -3.96
CA PHE A 103 -28.30 -14.32 -5.01
C PHE A 103 -28.64 -15.82 -5.04
N ASP A 104 -29.48 -16.29 -4.11
CA ASP A 104 -29.77 -17.71 -3.79
C ASP A 104 -30.23 -18.57 -4.98
N LYS A 105 -30.73 -17.94 -6.05
CA LYS A 105 -31.28 -18.62 -7.23
C LYS A 105 -30.39 -18.56 -8.47
N ILE A 106 -29.26 -17.85 -8.41
CA ILE A 106 -28.34 -17.70 -9.54
C ILE A 106 -27.35 -18.88 -9.53
N PRO A 107 -27.10 -19.55 -10.69
CA PRO A 107 -26.09 -20.60 -10.81
C PRO A 107 -24.67 -20.12 -10.44
N LEU A 108 -23.81 -21.02 -9.96
CA LEU A 108 -22.47 -20.68 -9.47
C LEU A 108 -21.61 -20.00 -10.55
N GLU A 109 -21.59 -20.54 -11.78
CA GLU A 109 -20.86 -19.97 -12.92
C GLU A 109 -21.33 -18.56 -13.30
N GLU A 110 -22.65 -18.31 -13.24
CA GLU A 110 -23.21 -16.99 -13.56
C GLU A 110 -22.86 -15.96 -12.47
N LEU A 111 -22.81 -16.42 -11.21
CA LEU A 111 -22.39 -15.61 -10.08
C LEU A 111 -20.88 -15.27 -10.14
N ASP A 112 -20.04 -16.21 -10.55
CA ASP A 112 -18.60 -15.98 -10.81
C ASP A 112 -18.38 -14.97 -11.95
N GLN A 113 -19.11 -15.09 -13.07
CA GLN A 113 -19.04 -14.10 -14.15
C GLN A 113 -19.50 -12.71 -13.68
N ARG A 114 -20.55 -12.66 -12.85
CA ARG A 114 -21.02 -11.40 -12.29
C ARG A 114 -19.97 -10.76 -11.38
N LEU A 115 -19.28 -11.55 -10.56
CA LEU A 115 -18.19 -11.07 -9.71
C LEU A 115 -17.07 -10.43 -10.53
N ILE A 116 -16.66 -11.05 -11.65
CA ILE A 116 -15.66 -10.50 -12.56
C ILE A 116 -16.11 -9.13 -13.10
N PHE A 117 -17.35 -9.03 -13.58
CA PHE A 117 -17.89 -7.79 -14.13
C PHE A 117 -17.97 -6.66 -13.10
N GLU A 118 -18.39 -6.95 -11.87
CA GLU A 118 -18.42 -5.94 -10.80
C GLU A 118 -17.02 -5.52 -10.37
N LYS A 119 -16.04 -6.43 -10.31
CA LYS A 119 -14.63 -6.09 -10.04
C LYS A 119 -14.02 -5.22 -11.14
N GLU A 120 -14.35 -5.46 -12.40
CA GLU A 120 -13.90 -4.61 -13.51
C GLU A 120 -14.46 -3.18 -13.39
N LYS A 121 -15.74 -3.02 -13.05
CA LYS A 121 -16.32 -1.70 -12.77
C LYS A 121 -15.62 -1.01 -11.62
N LEU A 122 -15.32 -1.72 -10.53
CA LEU A 122 -14.59 -1.17 -9.39
C LEU A 122 -13.20 -0.67 -9.82
N SER A 123 -12.48 -1.44 -10.65
CA SER A 123 -11.19 -1.02 -11.22
C SER A 123 -11.32 0.27 -12.04
N ASN A 124 -12.31 0.34 -12.93
CA ASN A 124 -12.55 1.51 -13.77
C ASN A 124 -12.89 2.76 -12.92
N LEU A 125 -13.70 2.61 -11.88
CA LEU A 125 -13.99 3.68 -10.93
C LEU A 125 -12.72 4.18 -10.23
N ASN A 126 -11.84 3.28 -9.78
CA ASN A 126 -10.57 3.66 -9.17
C ASN A 126 -9.68 4.45 -10.16
N ASP A 127 -9.59 4.03 -11.42
CA ASP A 127 -8.82 4.75 -12.44
C ASP A 127 -9.35 6.17 -12.68
N GLN A 128 -10.68 6.32 -12.72
CA GLN A 128 -11.32 7.63 -12.86
C GLN A 128 -11.09 8.52 -11.63
N ILE A 129 -11.13 7.95 -10.43
CA ILE A 129 -10.83 8.63 -9.17
C ILE A 129 -9.39 9.16 -9.20
N ILE A 130 -8.40 8.31 -9.52
CA ILE A 130 -6.99 8.68 -9.60
C ILE A 130 -6.79 9.82 -10.61
N LYS A 131 -7.43 9.72 -11.78
CA LYS A 131 -7.34 10.77 -12.81
C LYS A 131 -7.90 12.11 -12.30
N LEU A 132 -9.06 12.11 -11.65
CA LEU A 132 -9.66 13.32 -11.09
C LEU A 132 -8.84 13.90 -9.93
N GLU A 133 -8.23 13.07 -9.10
CA GLU A 133 -7.35 13.52 -8.02
C GLU A 133 -6.09 14.21 -8.54
N ASN A 134 -5.51 13.69 -9.63
CA ASN A 134 -4.39 14.31 -10.33
C ASN A 134 -4.80 15.67 -10.93
N ASP A 135 -5.95 15.71 -11.62
CA ASP A 135 -6.48 16.95 -12.19
C ASP A 135 -6.73 18.01 -11.10
N LEU A 136 -7.32 17.60 -9.97
CA LEU A 136 -7.59 18.47 -8.83
C LEU A 136 -6.31 18.99 -8.17
N THR A 137 -5.26 18.17 -8.11
CA THR A 137 -3.94 18.59 -7.63
C THR A 137 -3.32 19.63 -8.56
N GLY A 138 -3.40 19.42 -9.88
CA GLY A 138 -3.00 20.41 -10.88
C GLY A 138 -3.79 21.73 -10.74
N GLN A 139 -5.12 21.66 -10.61
CA GLN A 139 -5.97 22.84 -10.45
C GLN A 139 -5.70 23.61 -9.13
N ASN A 140 -5.31 22.92 -8.05
CA ASN A 140 -4.98 23.59 -6.79
C ASN A 140 -3.65 24.36 -6.84
N THR A 141 -2.70 23.93 -7.67
CA THR A 141 -1.42 24.64 -7.85
C THR A 141 -1.49 25.73 -8.91
N ARG A 142 -2.48 25.66 -9.82
CA ARG A 142 -2.65 26.61 -10.92
C ARG A 142 -2.77 28.09 -10.51
N PRO A 143 -3.46 28.49 -9.41
CA PRO A 143 -3.60 29.90 -9.03
C PRO A 143 -2.27 30.61 -8.74
N SER A 144 -1.27 29.93 -8.17
CA SER A 144 0.05 30.54 -7.95
C SER A 144 0.78 30.77 -9.27
N GLN A 145 0.68 29.82 -10.20
CA GLN A 145 1.24 29.93 -11.54
C GLN A 145 0.58 31.07 -12.34
N ILE A 146 -0.75 31.20 -12.26
CA ILE A 146 -1.49 32.30 -12.90
C ILE A 146 -0.99 33.65 -12.37
N ARG A 147 -0.87 33.81 -11.04
CA ARG A 147 -0.35 35.07 -10.45
C ARG A 147 1.05 35.41 -10.95
N GLN A 148 1.94 34.43 -11.03
CA GLN A 148 3.31 34.64 -11.52
C GLN A 148 3.32 35.05 -13.00
N ARG A 149 2.52 34.38 -13.85
CA ARG A 149 2.44 34.72 -15.28
C ARG A 149 1.79 36.07 -15.53
N ILE A 150 0.78 36.47 -14.74
CA ILE A 150 0.19 37.82 -14.84
C ILE A 150 1.26 38.90 -14.60
N ILE A 151 2.13 38.71 -13.60
CA ILE A 151 3.21 39.67 -13.32
C ILE A 151 4.18 39.76 -14.50
N SER A 152 4.68 38.63 -15.01
CA SER A 152 5.63 38.63 -16.13
C SER A 152 5.01 39.17 -17.42
N ALA A 153 3.78 38.77 -17.75
CA ALA A 153 3.09 39.21 -18.95
C ALA A 153 2.78 40.72 -18.92
N ARG A 154 2.50 41.30 -17.75
CA ARG A 154 2.37 42.77 -17.60
C ARG A 154 3.69 43.49 -17.85
N GLN A 155 4.81 42.97 -17.33
CA GLN A 155 6.13 43.54 -17.58
C GLN A 155 6.50 43.47 -19.07
N GLU A 156 6.27 42.33 -19.71
CA GLU A 156 6.48 42.15 -21.17
C GLU A 156 5.60 43.12 -21.98
N LEU A 157 4.35 43.34 -21.56
CA LEU A 157 3.43 44.27 -22.22
C LEU A 157 3.90 45.73 -22.09
N ASP A 158 4.29 46.15 -20.89
CA ASP A 158 4.82 47.50 -20.65
C ASP A 158 6.08 47.75 -21.48
N GLN A 159 6.97 46.76 -21.57
CA GLN A 159 8.18 46.84 -22.40
C GLN A 159 7.85 46.94 -23.90
N ALA A 160 6.90 46.15 -24.40
CA ALA A 160 6.46 46.23 -25.80
C ALA A 160 5.87 47.61 -26.13
N GLN A 161 5.09 48.19 -25.20
CA GLN A 161 4.54 49.54 -25.34
C GLN A 161 5.62 50.63 -25.30
N GLN A 162 6.61 50.52 -24.42
CA GLN A 162 7.75 51.44 -24.38
C GLN A 162 8.56 51.40 -25.68
N ASN A 163 8.85 50.20 -26.20
CA ASN A 163 9.55 50.03 -27.47
C ASN A 163 8.76 50.68 -28.62
N LEU A 164 7.44 50.50 -28.65
CA LEU A 164 6.57 51.15 -29.63
C LEU A 164 6.64 52.69 -29.53
N ALA A 165 6.57 53.24 -28.32
CA ALA A 165 6.68 54.69 -28.09
C ALA A 165 8.04 55.26 -28.51
N THR A 166 9.13 54.52 -28.29
CA THR A 166 10.48 54.95 -28.74
C THR A 166 10.60 55.00 -30.26
N LEU A 167 9.96 54.07 -30.98
CA LEU A 167 9.92 54.06 -32.44
C LEU A 167 9.07 55.20 -33.01
N SER A 168 8.00 55.63 -32.33
CA SER A 168 7.14 56.73 -32.76
C SER A 168 7.74 58.13 -32.57
N ASN A 169 8.70 58.30 -31.65
CA ASN A 169 9.25 59.60 -31.27
C ASN A 169 10.52 60.03 -32.03
N ASN A 170 10.97 59.30 -33.06
CA ASN A 170 12.17 59.62 -33.82
C ASN A 170 11.86 60.55 -35.02
N PRO A 171 12.17 61.86 -34.99
CA PRO A 171 11.71 62.83 -35.99
C PRO A 171 12.56 62.88 -37.28
N ASN A 172 13.64 62.11 -37.38
CA ASN A 172 14.67 62.25 -38.42
C ASN A 172 14.70 61.11 -39.46
N ASN A 173 13.57 60.51 -39.83
CA ASN A 173 13.54 59.59 -40.99
C ASN A 173 12.45 59.97 -42.00
N PRO A 174 12.79 60.78 -43.03
CA PRO A 174 11.86 61.16 -44.10
C PRO A 174 11.40 60.00 -45.01
N ASN A 175 11.86 58.76 -44.78
CA ASN A 175 11.34 57.54 -45.38
C ASN A 175 11.13 56.49 -44.26
N SER A 176 9.91 55.97 -44.09
CA SER A 176 9.69 54.80 -43.22
C SER A 176 10.38 53.59 -43.84
N ASN A 177 11.54 53.21 -43.31
CA ASN A 177 12.19 51.96 -43.75
C ASN A 177 11.24 50.78 -43.48
N LEU A 178 11.07 49.88 -44.45
CA LEU A 178 10.20 48.69 -44.34
C LEU A 178 10.45 47.88 -43.06
N GLU A 179 11.69 47.88 -42.58
CA GLU A 179 12.07 47.26 -41.31
C GLU A 179 11.43 47.94 -40.10
N THR A 180 11.42 49.27 -40.04
CA THR A 180 10.79 50.04 -38.95
C THR A 180 9.28 49.82 -38.93
N ASP A 181 8.64 49.72 -40.10
CA ASP A 181 7.23 49.38 -40.21
C ASP A 181 6.93 47.95 -39.73
N ALA A 182 7.76 46.98 -40.10
CA ALA A 182 7.65 45.60 -39.60
C ALA A 182 7.87 45.51 -38.09
N GLN A 183 8.85 46.24 -37.53
CA GLN A 183 9.10 46.30 -36.08
C GLN A 183 7.93 46.94 -35.32
N ARG A 184 7.33 48.00 -35.86
CA ARG A 184 6.13 48.60 -35.28
C ARG A 184 4.98 47.60 -35.23
N ILE A 185 4.72 46.89 -36.33
CA ILE A 185 3.67 45.86 -36.39
C ILE A 185 3.97 44.71 -35.42
N LEU A 186 5.23 44.33 -35.26
CA LEU A 186 5.65 43.34 -34.28
C LEU A 186 5.25 43.75 -32.86
N PHE A 187 5.63 44.95 -32.42
CA PHE A 187 5.30 45.39 -31.06
C PHE A 187 3.80 45.55 -30.82
N VAL A 188 3.02 45.99 -31.83
CA VAL A 188 1.55 45.99 -31.77
C VAL A 188 1.02 44.56 -31.61
N SER A 189 1.49 43.62 -32.45
CA SER A 189 1.06 42.21 -32.39
C SER A 189 1.41 41.54 -31.05
N THR A 190 2.58 41.87 -30.49
CA THR A 190 3.01 41.39 -29.18
C THR A 190 2.14 41.96 -28.06
N ALA A 191 1.85 43.26 -28.09
CA ALA A 191 0.96 43.89 -27.11
C ALA A 191 -0.45 43.31 -27.16
N ASP A 192 -1.00 43.07 -28.36
CA ASP A 192 -2.32 42.47 -28.55
C ASP A 192 -2.37 41.01 -28.06
N SER A 193 -1.32 40.23 -28.33
CA SER A 193 -1.21 38.84 -27.86
C SER A 193 -1.11 38.76 -26.34
N LEU A 194 -0.26 39.58 -25.72
CA LEU A 194 -0.11 39.66 -24.25
C LEU A 194 -1.37 40.19 -23.56
N SER A 195 -2.07 41.15 -24.17
CA SER A 195 -3.37 41.63 -23.67
C SER A 195 -4.44 40.52 -23.71
N ALA A 196 -4.46 39.71 -24.78
CA ALA A 196 -5.32 38.53 -24.88
C ALA A 196 -4.94 37.46 -23.84
N GLU A 197 -3.65 37.23 -23.60
CA GLU A 197 -3.16 36.32 -22.55
C GLU A 197 -3.62 36.78 -21.16
N LEU A 198 -3.38 38.04 -20.80
CA LEU A 198 -3.78 38.61 -19.51
C LEU A 198 -5.29 38.47 -19.28
N LYS A 199 -6.10 38.80 -20.28
CA LYS A 199 -7.55 38.61 -20.23
C LYS A 199 -7.94 37.14 -20.02
N THR A 200 -7.23 36.22 -20.67
CA THR A 200 -7.45 34.78 -20.49
C THR A 200 -7.12 34.34 -19.08
N LEU A 201 -5.99 34.79 -18.53
CA LEU A 201 -5.54 34.47 -17.17
C LEU A 201 -6.49 35.03 -16.10
N ASP A 202 -7.01 36.24 -16.29
CA ASP A 202 -8.00 36.85 -15.39
C ASP A 202 -9.30 36.02 -15.36
N VAL A 203 -9.81 35.64 -16.54
CA VAL A 203 -11.02 34.80 -16.65
C VAL A 203 -10.75 33.38 -16.12
N GLU A 204 -9.57 32.82 -16.37
CA GLU A 204 -9.13 31.53 -15.83
C GLU A 204 -9.18 31.56 -14.29
N ALA A 205 -8.61 32.60 -13.68
CA ALA A 205 -8.60 32.79 -12.23
C ALA A 205 -10.02 32.87 -11.64
N ILE A 206 -10.93 33.60 -12.30
CA ILE A 206 -12.34 33.70 -11.90
C ILE A 206 -13.04 32.34 -12.02
N SER A 207 -12.78 31.58 -13.09
CA SER A 207 -13.40 30.27 -13.32
C SER A 207 -12.86 29.16 -12.42
N SER A 208 -11.63 29.31 -11.92
CA SER A 208 -10.88 28.29 -11.17
C SER A 208 -11.66 27.71 -9.97
N PRO A 209 -12.18 28.51 -9.01
CA PRO A 209 -12.90 27.95 -7.86
C PRO A 209 -14.12 27.12 -8.26
N LEU A 210 -14.87 27.55 -9.28
CA LEU A 210 -16.06 26.84 -9.78
C LEU A 210 -15.69 25.48 -10.42
N ARG A 211 -14.57 25.46 -11.17
CA ARG A 211 -14.05 24.23 -11.78
C ARG A 211 -13.53 23.25 -10.72
N VAL A 212 -12.85 23.76 -9.69
CA VAL A 212 -12.40 22.94 -8.55
C VAL A 212 -13.60 22.35 -7.80
N GLU A 213 -14.66 23.11 -7.59
CA GLU A 213 -15.89 22.60 -6.97
C GLU A 213 -16.55 21.50 -7.80
N LEU A 214 -16.64 21.68 -9.12
CA LEU A 214 -17.13 20.65 -10.04
C LEU A 214 -16.29 19.36 -9.96
N LEU A 215 -14.96 19.48 -9.96
CA LEU A 215 -14.06 18.32 -9.85
C LEU A 215 -14.23 17.61 -8.50
N LYS A 216 -14.38 18.36 -7.39
CA LYS A 216 -14.66 17.79 -6.07
C LYS A 216 -15.99 17.04 -6.05
N ALA A 217 -17.04 17.61 -6.65
CA ALA A 217 -18.34 16.96 -6.73
C ALA A 217 -18.28 15.67 -7.56
N ARG A 218 -17.58 15.66 -8.70
CA ARG A 218 -17.37 14.43 -9.49
C ARG A 218 -16.60 13.37 -8.71
N LEU A 219 -15.52 13.76 -8.03
CA LEU A 219 -14.74 12.86 -7.19
C LEU A 219 -15.61 12.23 -6.10
N GLN A 220 -16.40 13.05 -5.40
CA GLN A 220 -17.32 12.56 -4.37
C GLN A 220 -18.37 11.61 -4.95
N GLU A 221 -18.92 11.90 -6.13
CA GLU A 221 -19.86 11.00 -6.80
C GLU A 221 -19.23 9.63 -7.08
N LEU A 222 -18.04 9.59 -7.66
CA LEU A 222 -17.35 8.33 -7.96
C LEU A 222 -17.01 7.53 -6.70
N ILE A 223 -16.56 8.20 -5.64
CA ILE A 223 -16.32 7.55 -4.33
C ILE A 223 -17.62 6.96 -3.78
N GLN A 224 -18.75 7.64 -3.92
CA GLN A 224 -20.05 7.12 -3.49
C GLN A 224 -20.50 5.92 -4.35
N GLN A 225 -20.24 5.95 -5.66
CA GLN A 225 -20.51 4.81 -6.54
C GLN A 225 -19.65 3.59 -6.17
N LYS A 226 -18.36 3.81 -5.85
CA LYS A 226 -17.45 2.79 -5.32
C LYS A 226 -18.00 2.19 -4.02
N ASN A 227 -18.36 3.03 -3.05
CA ASN A 227 -18.89 2.58 -1.75
C ASN A 227 -20.23 1.83 -1.86
N LEU A 228 -21.01 2.06 -2.93
CA LEU A 228 -22.22 1.29 -3.22
C LEU A 228 -21.92 -0.08 -3.83
N LEU A 229 -20.80 -0.21 -4.54
CA LEU A 229 -20.41 -1.40 -5.28
C LEU A 229 -19.64 -2.40 -4.40
N GLU A 230 -18.77 -1.91 -3.51
CA GLU A 230 -17.97 -2.77 -2.62
C GLU A 230 -18.82 -3.76 -1.81
N PRO A 231 -19.91 -3.35 -1.12
CA PRO A 231 -20.74 -4.30 -0.38
C PRO A 231 -21.44 -5.34 -1.27
N VAL A 232 -21.74 -4.99 -2.53
CA VAL A 232 -22.33 -5.95 -3.48
C VAL A 232 -21.32 -7.03 -3.83
N ILE A 233 -20.06 -6.65 -4.07
CA ILE A 233 -18.96 -7.59 -4.30
C ILE A 233 -18.77 -8.48 -3.07
N ASP A 234 -18.73 -7.91 -1.86
CA ASP A 234 -18.57 -8.67 -0.61
C ASP A 234 -19.68 -9.71 -0.40
N VAL A 235 -20.94 -9.35 -0.69
CA VAL A 235 -22.07 -10.29 -0.57
C VAL A 235 -21.97 -11.42 -1.60
N ILE A 236 -21.58 -11.11 -2.84
CA ILE A 236 -21.38 -12.12 -3.89
C ILE A 236 -20.26 -13.08 -3.48
N GLU A 237 -19.12 -12.56 -3.00
CA GLU A 237 -17.99 -13.36 -2.52
C GLU A 237 -18.38 -14.27 -1.35
N SER A 238 -19.13 -13.74 -0.38
CA SER A 238 -19.61 -14.53 0.76
C SER A 238 -20.57 -15.65 0.33
N ASN A 239 -21.50 -15.38 -0.61
CA ASN A 239 -22.44 -16.39 -1.08
C ASN A 239 -21.73 -17.49 -1.91
N LEU A 240 -20.76 -17.09 -2.74
CA LEU A 240 -19.90 -18.03 -3.46
C LEU A 240 -19.14 -18.93 -2.47
N SER A 241 -18.52 -18.34 -1.45
CA SER A 241 -17.77 -19.10 -0.45
C SER A 241 -18.66 -20.10 0.31
N GLU A 242 -19.86 -19.69 0.74
CA GLU A 242 -20.78 -20.56 1.48
C GLU A 242 -21.27 -21.73 0.60
N ARG A 243 -21.63 -21.46 -0.66
CA ARG A 243 -22.10 -22.52 -1.56
C ARG A 243 -21.01 -23.50 -1.94
N ARG A 244 -19.79 -23.02 -2.16
CA ARG A 244 -18.65 -23.90 -2.45
C ARG A 244 -18.29 -24.76 -1.24
N GLN A 245 -18.42 -24.22 -0.02
CA GLN A 245 -18.28 -25.01 1.20
C GLN A 245 -19.37 -26.09 1.32
N GLN A 246 -20.62 -25.77 0.96
CA GLN A 246 -21.71 -26.75 0.97
C GLN A 246 -21.51 -27.84 -0.09
N GLU A 247 -21.10 -27.47 -1.31
CA GLU A 247 -20.78 -28.41 -2.39
C GLU A 247 -19.63 -29.35 -1.98
N ALA A 248 -18.59 -28.83 -1.34
CA ALA A 248 -17.49 -29.62 -0.79
C ALA A 248 -17.96 -30.64 0.26
N LYS A 249 -18.94 -30.27 1.09
CA LYS A 249 -19.52 -31.17 2.10
C LYS A 249 -20.38 -32.26 1.47
N ASP A 250 -21.22 -31.90 0.50
CA ASP A 250 -22.06 -32.86 -0.24
C ASP A 250 -21.20 -33.89 -0.99
N ILE A 251 -20.08 -33.44 -1.57
CA ILE A 251 -19.07 -34.32 -2.18
C ILE A 251 -18.50 -35.28 -1.13
N GLN A 252 -18.09 -34.79 0.04
CA GLN A 252 -17.52 -35.63 1.09
C GLN A 252 -18.51 -36.71 1.61
N ASP A 253 -19.77 -36.35 1.76
CA ASP A 253 -20.84 -37.28 2.14
C ASP A 253 -21.06 -38.34 1.06
N SER A 254 -21.06 -37.93 -0.22
CA SER A 254 -21.19 -38.86 -1.35
C SER A 254 -20.01 -39.85 -1.44
N LEU A 255 -18.78 -39.39 -1.22
CA LEU A 255 -17.59 -40.24 -1.19
C LEU A 255 -17.65 -41.26 -0.04
N SER A 256 -18.11 -40.83 1.13
CA SER A 256 -18.30 -41.70 2.29
C SER A 256 -19.37 -42.78 2.05
N GLN A 257 -20.40 -42.47 1.27
CA GLN A 257 -21.42 -43.43 0.89
C GLN A 257 -20.89 -44.46 -0.12
N ILE A 258 -20.13 -44.02 -1.13
CA ILE A 258 -19.46 -44.91 -2.10
C ILE A 258 -18.52 -45.88 -1.38
N GLU A 259 -17.81 -45.44 -0.35
CA GLU A 259 -16.92 -46.31 0.43
C GLU A 259 -17.66 -47.38 1.24
N LYS A 260 -18.91 -47.12 1.66
CA LYS A 260 -19.76 -48.14 2.30
C LYS A 260 -20.31 -49.15 1.29
N GLU A 261 -20.66 -48.69 0.09
CA GLU A 261 -21.27 -49.51 -0.98
C GLU A 261 -20.29 -50.49 -1.64
N ILE A 262 -18.98 -50.30 -1.47
CA ILE A 262 -17.96 -51.21 -2.03
C ILE A 262 -17.66 -52.43 -1.15
N ALA A 263 -18.17 -52.47 0.08
CA ALA A 263 -17.98 -53.59 0.99
C ALA A 263 -18.66 -54.86 0.43
N GLY A 264 -17.86 -55.84 0.01
CA GLY A 264 -18.33 -57.11 -0.58
C GLY A 264 -18.20 -57.22 -2.10
N LYS A 265 -17.69 -56.19 -2.80
CA LYS A 265 -17.33 -56.27 -4.23
C LYS A 265 -15.96 -56.94 -4.44
N ASP A 266 -15.62 -57.26 -5.69
CA ASP A 266 -14.31 -57.84 -6.04
C ASP A 266 -13.14 -56.97 -5.54
N PRO A 267 -12.03 -57.55 -5.02
CA PRO A 267 -10.86 -56.79 -4.57
C PRO A 267 -10.33 -55.75 -5.57
N ILE A 268 -10.38 -56.00 -6.88
CA ILE A 268 -9.92 -55.03 -7.87
C ILE A 268 -10.85 -53.82 -7.98
N ILE A 269 -12.16 -54.05 -7.88
CA ILE A 269 -13.17 -52.99 -7.88
C ILE A 269 -12.96 -52.10 -6.64
N GLN A 270 -12.79 -52.72 -5.47
CA GLN A 270 -12.51 -51.98 -4.23
C GLN A 270 -11.25 -51.11 -4.35
N LYS A 271 -10.18 -51.63 -4.97
CA LYS A 271 -8.93 -50.89 -5.17
C LYS A 271 -9.12 -49.67 -6.07
N ILE A 272 -9.70 -49.84 -7.26
CA ILE A 272 -9.89 -48.73 -8.22
C ILE A 272 -10.87 -47.71 -7.66
N THR A 273 -11.94 -48.14 -6.97
CA THR A 273 -12.86 -47.21 -6.32
C THR A 273 -12.16 -46.39 -5.24
N ARG A 274 -11.30 -46.99 -4.40
CA ARG A 274 -10.50 -46.23 -3.41
C ARG A 274 -9.53 -45.25 -4.06
N GLU A 275 -8.91 -45.60 -5.18
CA GLU A 275 -8.07 -44.67 -5.95
C GLU A 275 -8.90 -43.48 -6.48
N ASN A 276 -10.10 -43.73 -6.99
CA ASN A 276 -11.01 -42.67 -7.46
C ASN A 276 -11.52 -41.78 -6.32
N ILE A 277 -11.81 -42.36 -5.16
CA ILE A 277 -12.15 -41.60 -3.95
C ILE A 277 -10.98 -40.67 -3.58
N LYS A 278 -9.75 -41.20 -3.60
CA LYS A 278 -8.55 -40.40 -3.33
C LYS A 278 -8.39 -39.25 -4.34
N PHE A 279 -8.54 -39.49 -5.65
CA PHE A 279 -8.47 -38.41 -6.65
C PHE A 279 -9.56 -37.36 -6.47
N SER A 280 -10.75 -37.76 -6.01
CA SER A 280 -11.82 -36.83 -5.69
C SER A 280 -11.48 -35.96 -4.47
N GLN A 281 -10.85 -36.56 -3.44
CA GLN A 281 -10.35 -35.83 -2.27
C GLN A 281 -9.19 -34.89 -2.64
N ASP A 282 -8.26 -35.34 -3.49
CA ASP A 282 -7.15 -34.51 -3.98
C ASP A 282 -7.69 -33.32 -4.79
N LEU A 283 -8.72 -33.53 -5.62
CA LEU A 283 -9.39 -32.45 -6.37
C LEU A 283 -10.03 -31.42 -5.44
N GLN A 284 -10.71 -31.87 -4.39
CA GLN A 284 -11.27 -31.00 -3.37
C GLN A 284 -10.17 -30.18 -2.67
N ALA A 285 -9.09 -30.84 -2.25
CA ALA A 285 -7.97 -30.18 -1.58
C ALA A 285 -7.29 -29.13 -2.47
N VAL A 286 -7.10 -29.40 -3.76
CA VAL A 286 -6.53 -28.43 -4.72
C VAL A 286 -7.49 -27.25 -4.92
N THR A 287 -8.80 -27.50 -4.94
CA THR A 287 -9.82 -26.46 -5.09
C THR A 287 -9.84 -25.52 -3.87
N GLU A 288 -9.78 -26.06 -2.65
CA GLU A 288 -9.65 -25.26 -1.42
C GLU A 288 -8.35 -24.42 -1.41
N LYS A 289 -7.24 -24.99 -1.92
CA LYS A 289 -5.99 -24.25 -2.08
C LYS A 289 -6.13 -23.11 -3.10
N ILE A 290 -6.77 -23.34 -4.24
CA ILE A 290 -7.06 -22.32 -5.25
C ILE A 290 -7.79 -21.14 -4.62
N GLU A 291 -8.82 -21.39 -3.83
CA GLU A 291 -9.60 -20.35 -3.15
C GLU A 291 -8.77 -19.55 -2.16
N ARG A 292 -8.09 -20.26 -1.26
CA ARG A 292 -7.23 -19.65 -0.24
C ARG A 292 -6.16 -18.76 -0.87
N TYR A 293 -5.50 -19.22 -1.92
CA TYR A 293 -4.46 -18.43 -2.58
C TYR A 293 -5.04 -17.29 -3.44
N SER A 294 -6.26 -17.45 -3.97
CA SER A 294 -6.99 -16.35 -4.61
C SER A 294 -7.34 -15.23 -3.63
N GLU A 295 -7.76 -15.58 -2.42
CA GLU A 295 -8.02 -14.62 -1.34
C GLU A 295 -6.73 -13.90 -0.90
N ILE A 296 -5.64 -14.66 -0.72
CA ILE A 296 -4.31 -14.09 -0.44
C ILE A 296 -3.90 -13.11 -1.54
N LYS A 297 -4.13 -13.44 -2.81
CA LYS A 297 -3.86 -12.55 -3.94
C LYS A 297 -4.67 -11.26 -3.82
N ALA A 298 -5.99 -11.37 -3.64
CA ALA A 298 -6.88 -10.22 -3.53
C ALA A 298 -6.49 -9.29 -2.36
N ASN A 299 -6.18 -9.85 -1.20
CA ASN A 299 -5.70 -9.09 -0.04
C ASN A 299 -4.34 -8.42 -0.30
N THR A 300 -3.45 -9.11 -1.02
CA THR A 300 -2.14 -8.55 -1.41
C THR A 300 -2.34 -7.37 -2.38
N ASP A 301 -3.19 -7.52 -3.38
CA ASP A 301 -3.51 -6.48 -4.37
C ASP A 301 -4.16 -5.25 -3.68
N LYS A 302 -5.08 -5.48 -2.74
CA LYS A 302 -5.66 -4.41 -1.91
C LYS A 302 -4.58 -3.67 -1.13
N ARG A 303 -3.65 -4.39 -0.51
CA ARG A 303 -2.55 -3.79 0.26
C ARG A 303 -1.59 -2.98 -0.61
N ILE A 304 -1.36 -3.39 -1.86
CA ILE A 304 -0.60 -2.59 -2.84
C ILE A 304 -1.30 -1.26 -3.06
N GLY A 305 -2.63 -1.27 -3.28
CA GLY A 305 -3.43 -0.05 -3.43
C GLY A 305 -3.32 0.88 -2.22
N GLU A 306 -3.49 0.36 -1.00
CA GLU A 306 -3.35 1.14 0.23
C GLU A 306 -1.97 1.82 0.36
N ILE A 307 -0.89 1.10 0.04
CA ILE A 307 0.47 1.65 0.11
C ILE A 307 0.70 2.72 -0.97
N GLU A 308 0.16 2.53 -2.18
CA GLU A 308 0.26 3.52 -3.25
C GLU A 308 -0.51 4.80 -2.90
N ASP A 309 -1.70 4.67 -2.31
CA ASP A 309 -2.50 5.81 -1.85
C ASP A 309 -1.81 6.55 -0.69
N ASP A 310 -1.26 5.81 0.27
CA ASP A 310 -0.46 6.38 1.37
C ASP A 310 0.78 7.10 0.84
N TYR A 311 1.48 6.53 -0.14
CA TYR A 311 2.62 7.15 -0.80
C TYR A 311 2.25 8.49 -1.44
N LYS A 312 1.22 8.51 -2.30
CA LYS A 312 0.74 9.73 -2.97
C LYS A 312 0.26 10.77 -1.97
N SER A 313 -0.44 10.33 -0.92
CA SER A 313 -0.93 11.19 0.16
C SER A 313 0.23 11.83 0.94
N ALA A 314 1.26 11.05 1.28
CA ALA A 314 2.46 11.53 1.93
C ALA A 314 3.21 12.53 1.05
N GLU A 315 3.43 12.20 -0.23
CA GLU A 315 4.10 13.07 -1.20
C GLU A 315 3.39 14.41 -1.37
N LYS A 316 2.06 14.39 -1.48
CA LYS A 316 1.24 15.59 -1.59
C LYS A 316 1.27 16.44 -0.31
N LYS A 317 1.18 15.82 0.87
CA LYS A 317 1.21 16.54 2.15
C LYS A 317 2.57 17.21 2.38
N ILE A 318 3.66 16.50 2.05
CA ILE A 318 5.03 17.01 2.16
C ILE A 318 5.28 18.17 1.18
N SER A 319 4.85 18.04 -0.08
CA SER A 319 5.05 19.07 -1.10
C SER A 319 4.23 20.35 -0.85
N LEU A 320 3.00 20.23 -0.30
CA LEU A 320 2.12 21.37 -0.08
C LEU A 320 2.40 22.14 1.23
N ALA A 321 2.63 21.43 2.33
CA ALA A 321 2.66 22.03 3.68
C ALA A 321 4.06 22.00 4.32
N GLY A 322 5.04 21.34 3.69
CA GLY A 322 6.32 21.01 4.33
C GLY A 322 6.17 19.96 5.44
N LEU A 323 7.28 19.50 6.02
CA LEU A 323 7.25 18.55 7.13
C LEU A 323 7.06 19.27 8.47
N SER A 324 5.85 19.15 9.04
CA SER A 324 5.57 19.51 10.43
C SER A 324 5.89 18.35 11.39
N PRO A 325 6.17 18.61 12.68
CA PRO A 325 6.40 17.54 13.67
C PRO A 325 5.23 16.55 13.80
N ALA A 326 3.99 17.05 13.71
CA ALA A 326 2.79 16.21 13.76
C ALA A 326 2.69 15.29 12.53
N LEU A 327 2.94 15.81 11.33
CA LEU A 327 3.00 15.03 10.10
C LEU A 327 4.14 13.99 10.17
N GLY A 328 5.30 14.39 10.69
CA GLY A 328 6.44 13.49 10.90
C GLY A 328 6.14 12.30 11.79
N LYS A 329 5.31 12.46 12.84
CA LYS A 329 4.88 11.34 13.69
C LYS A 329 4.03 10.33 12.92
N ILE A 330 3.04 10.81 12.17
CA ILE A 330 2.15 9.96 11.35
C ILE A 330 2.96 9.20 10.29
N LEU A 331 3.84 9.90 9.58
CA LEU A 331 4.68 9.30 8.54
C LEU A 331 5.67 8.26 9.11
N ARG A 332 6.17 8.44 10.34
CA ARG A 332 6.98 7.42 11.03
C ARG A 332 6.17 6.18 11.42
N GLU A 333 4.91 6.37 11.81
CA GLU A 333 4.01 5.26 12.09
C GLU A 333 3.71 4.46 10.82
N GLN A 334 3.42 5.14 9.70
CA GLN A 334 3.32 4.52 8.38
C GLN A 334 4.61 3.77 8.02
N ARG A 335 5.80 4.39 8.21
CA ARG A 335 7.09 3.74 7.96
C ARG A 335 7.30 2.46 8.77
N ARG A 336 6.83 2.43 10.02
CA ARG A 336 6.91 1.28 10.91
C ARG A 336 5.93 0.16 10.55
N ASN A 337 4.79 0.52 9.96
CA ASN A 337 3.74 -0.41 9.52
C ASN A 337 3.98 -0.97 8.11
N LEU A 338 5.01 -0.50 7.40
CA LEU A 338 5.40 -1.08 6.11
C LEU A 338 5.96 -2.50 6.30
N PRO A 339 5.64 -3.43 5.38
CA PRO A 339 6.17 -4.80 5.45
C PRO A 339 7.70 -4.83 5.36
N ASN A 340 8.34 -5.77 6.08
CA ASN A 340 9.80 -5.91 6.11
C ASN A 340 10.32 -6.89 5.04
N GLU A 341 11.53 -6.68 4.52
CA GLU A 341 12.17 -7.53 3.49
C GLU A 341 12.30 -9.00 3.94
N ASP A 342 12.52 -9.25 5.24
CA ASP A 342 12.63 -10.61 5.78
C ASP A 342 11.32 -11.41 5.67
N GLN A 343 10.18 -10.75 5.86
CA GLN A 343 8.86 -11.38 5.75
C GLN A 343 8.59 -11.82 4.32
N PHE A 344 8.93 -10.99 3.32
CA PHE A 344 8.81 -11.34 1.91
C PHE A 344 9.70 -12.51 1.53
N ARG A 345 10.95 -12.54 2.03
CA ARG A 345 11.89 -13.64 1.75
C ARG A 345 11.36 -14.98 2.26
N GLN A 346 10.80 -15.02 3.46
CA GLN A 346 10.24 -16.25 4.02
C GLN A 346 9.00 -16.71 3.24
N GLN A 347 8.10 -15.79 2.91
CA GLN A 347 6.88 -16.11 2.17
C GLN A 347 7.17 -16.61 0.74
N SER A 348 8.17 -16.04 0.06
CA SER A 348 8.58 -16.48 -1.28
C SER A 348 9.17 -17.90 -1.27
N LYS A 349 9.96 -18.25 -0.25
CA LYS A 349 10.47 -19.64 -0.09
C LYS A 349 9.34 -20.65 0.09
N THR A 350 8.35 -20.33 0.93
CA THR A 350 7.18 -21.21 1.12
C THR A 350 6.43 -21.40 -0.20
N LEU A 351 6.23 -20.32 -0.96
CA LEU A 351 5.53 -20.35 -2.23
C LEU A 351 6.29 -21.17 -3.28
N GLN A 352 7.62 -21.00 -3.39
CA GLN A 352 8.46 -21.80 -4.29
C GLN A 352 8.41 -23.30 -3.98
N ASN A 353 8.43 -23.67 -2.70
CA ASN A 353 8.30 -25.06 -2.28
C ASN A 353 6.93 -25.62 -2.66
N GLU A 354 5.85 -24.87 -2.44
CA GLU A 354 4.50 -25.28 -2.84
C GLU A 354 4.41 -25.45 -4.37
N THR A 355 4.93 -24.49 -5.15
CA THR A 355 5.01 -24.60 -6.61
C THR A 355 5.74 -25.87 -7.05
N ALA A 356 6.90 -26.18 -6.44
CA ALA A 356 7.66 -27.38 -6.79
C ALA A 356 6.91 -28.67 -6.46
N LEU A 357 6.24 -28.74 -5.31
CA LEU A 357 5.41 -29.89 -4.92
C LEU A 357 4.23 -30.06 -5.88
N THR A 358 3.52 -28.98 -6.19
CA THR A 358 2.39 -28.99 -7.13
C THR A 358 2.82 -29.39 -8.54
N SER A 359 3.96 -28.90 -9.03
CA SER A 359 4.49 -29.32 -10.34
C SER A 359 4.82 -30.81 -10.39
N LEU A 360 5.28 -31.38 -9.28
CA LEU A 360 5.53 -32.82 -9.18
C LEU A 360 4.23 -33.63 -9.19
N GLU A 361 3.19 -33.18 -8.48
CA GLU A 361 1.87 -33.83 -8.51
C GLU A 361 1.24 -33.75 -9.90
N GLN A 362 1.34 -32.59 -10.58
CA GLN A 362 0.90 -32.46 -11.97
C GLN A 362 1.58 -33.50 -12.88
N PHE A 363 2.91 -33.67 -12.77
CA PHE A 363 3.62 -34.67 -13.54
C PHE A 363 3.14 -36.11 -13.27
N LYS A 364 2.85 -36.45 -12.01
CA LYS A 364 2.28 -37.77 -11.67
C LYS A 364 0.89 -37.98 -12.28
N ILE A 365 0.05 -36.94 -12.28
CA ILE A 365 -1.29 -36.98 -12.88
C ILE A 365 -1.18 -37.18 -14.39
N GLU A 366 -0.28 -36.45 -15.06
CA GLU A 366 -0.01 -36.61 -16.49
C GLU A 366 0.48 -38.03 -16.84
N ASP A 367 1.38 -38.60 -16.04
CA ASP A 367 1.83 -39.99 -16.23
C ASP A 367 0.69 -41.01 -16.06
N ARG A 368 -0.21 -40.79 -15.09
CA ARG A 368 -1.41 -41.63 -14.90
C ARG A 368 -2.40 -41.49 -16.06
N LEU A 369 -2.62 -40.28 -16.56
CA LEU A 369 -3.45 -40.03 -17.74
C LEU A 369 -2.87 -40.72 -18.98
N ASN A 370 -1.55 -40.70 -19.16
CA ASN A 370 -0.89 -41.40 -20.27
C ASN A 370 -1.18 -42.91 -20.26
N ASN A 371 -1.20 -43.54 -19.09
CA ASN A 371 -1.55 -44.95 -18.93
C ASN A 371 -3.03 -45.23 -19.26
N LEU A 372 -3.91 -44.25 -19.02
CA LEU A 372 -5.36 -44.32 -19.26
C LEU A 372 -5.80 -43.81 -20.65
N ILE A 373 -4.88 -43.41 -21.53
CA ILE A 373 -5.20 -42.99 -22.91
C ILE A 373 -6.02 -44.07 -23.64
N ASN A 374 -5.69 -45.34 -23.41
CA ASN A 374 -6.44 -46.49 -23.90
C ASN A 374 -7.02 -47.31 -22.75
N VAL A 375 -8.19 -46.86 -22.27
CA VAL A 375 -8.95 -47.51 -21.19
C VAL A 375 -9.22 -48.99 -21.51
N ASP A 376 -9.50 -49.33 -22.77
CA ASP A 376 -9.77 -50.71 -23.19
C ASP A 376 -8.53 -51.63 -23.07
N ALA A 377 -7.34 -51.11 -23.38
CA ALA A 377 -6.09 -51.85 -23.21
C ALA A 377 -5.77 -52.07 -21.72
N GLN A 378 -5.96 -51.06 -20.88
CA GLN A 378 -5.74 -51.18 -19.44
C GLN A 378 -6.77 -52.11 -18.78
N LEU A 379 -8.04 -52.02 -19.16
CA LEU A 379 -9.10 -52.92 -18.73
C LEU A 379 -8.75 -54.38 -19.05
N LYS A 380 -8.29 -54.66 -20.28
CA LYS A 380 -7.86 -56.01 -20.68
C LYS A 380 -6.70 -56.52 -19.83
N ASN A 381 -5.74 -55.67 -19.51
CA ASN A 381 -4.61 -56.04 -18.65
C ASN A 381 -5.05 -56.36 -17.22
N LEU A 382 -5.94 -55.55 -16.63
CA LEU A 382 -6.48 -55.79 -15.29
C LEU A 382 -7.33 -57.07 -15.23
N MET A 383 -8.18 -57.30 -16.24
CA MET A 383 -9.01 -58.52 -16.36
C MET A 383 -8.20 -59.82 -16.54
N ASN A 384 -6.97 -59.72 -17.03
CA ASN A 384 -6.08 -60.88 -17.22
C ASN A 384 -5.15 -61.12 -16.02
N ALA A 385 -4.73 -60.05 -15.33
CA ALA A 385 -3.72 -60.14 -14.29
C ALA A 385 -4.28 -60.24 -12.87
N GLN A 386 -5.49 -59.71 -12.63
CA GLN A 386 -5.99 -59.46 -11.26
C GLN A 386 -7.40 -59.99 -10.99
N VAL A 387 -8.13 -60.45 -12.00
CA VAL A 387 -9.46 -61.07 -11.85
C VAL A 387 -9.31 -62.60 -11.86
N ASP A 388 -9.95 -63.28 -10.92
CA ASP A 388 -9.85 -64.74 -10.79
C ASP A 388 -10.38 -65.45 -12.05
N SER A 389 -9.54 -66.29 -12.64
CA SER A 389 -9.90 -67.11 -13.81
C SER A 389 -10.99 -68.16 -13.52
N ALA A 390 -11.26 -68.47 -12.24
CA ALA A 390 -12.27 -69.42 -11.81
C ALA A 390 -13.70 -68.84 -11.72
N LEU A 391 -13.88 -67.53 -11.94
CA LEU A 391 -15.20 -66.89 -11.95
C LEU A 391 -16.08 -67.36 -13.12
N ASN A 392 -17.38 -67.48 -12.87
CA ASN A 392 -18.37 -67.76 -13.90
C ASN A 392 -18.39 -66.64 -14.96
N GLN A 393 -18.70 -66.99 -16.22
CA GLN A 393 -18.67 -66.05 -17.35
C GLN A 393 -19.60 -64.84 -17.14
N GLU A 394 -20.74 -65.02 -16.48
CA GLU A 394 -21.68 -63.93 -16.17
C GLU A 394 -21.11 -62.94 -15.15
N ASP A 395 -20.50 -63.43 -14.08
CA ASP A 395 -19.90 -62.58 -13.04
C ASP A 395 -18.66 -61.85 -13.57
N ARG A 396 -17.88 -62.51 -14.43
CA ARG A 396 -16.74 -61.88 -15.11
C ARG A 396 -17.16 -60.73 -16.02
N MET A 397 -18.30 -60.84 -16.72
CA MET A 397 -18.84 -59.74 -17.53
C MET A 397 -19.34 -58.57 -16.67
N LYS A 398 -19.97 -58.85 -15.50
CA LYS A 398 -20.39 -57.80 -14.55
C LYS A 398 -19.19 -57.01 -14.02
N VAL A 399 -18.13 -57.70 -13.60
CA VAL A 399 -16.88 -57.08 -13.14
C VAL A 399 -16.23 -56.24 -14.26
N GLN A 400 -16.22 -56.75 -15.50
CA GLN A 400 -15.67 -56.01 -16.64
C GLN A 400 -16.43 -54.71 -16.93
N ALA A 401 -17.77 -54.76 -16.91
CA ALA A 401 -18.61 -53.58 -17.14
C ALA A 401 -18.40 -52.52 -16.04
N GLU A 402 -18.36 -52.94 -14.78
CA GLU A 402 -18.13 -52.05 -13.65
C GLU A 402 -16.73 -51.44 -13.66
N LEU A 403 -15.69 -52.23 -13.95
CA LEU A 403 -14.32 -51.72 -14.11
C LEU A 403 -14.19 -50.71 -15.25
N ARG A 404 -14.88 -50.93 -16.38
CA ARG A 404 -14.86 -49.96 -17.48
C ARG A 404 -15.42 -48.61 -17.03
N VAL A 405 -16.54 -48.60 -16.30
CA VAL A 405 -17.13 -47.37 -15.75
C VAL A 405 -16.17 -46.71 -14.76
N LEU A 406 -15.56 -47.49 -13.86
CA LEU A 406 -14.61 -46.96 -12.88
C LEU A 406 -13.34 -46.37 -13.51
N LEU A 407 -12.80 -46.98 -14.57
CA LEU A 407 -11.63 -46.46 -15.28
C LEU A 407 -11.97 -45.21 -16.11
N ASN A 408 -13.16 -45.14 -16.71
CA ASN A 408 -13.62 -43.92 -17.38
C ASN A 408 -13.81 -42.77 -16.37
N ASN A 409 -14.41 -43.06 -15.21
CA ASN A 409 -14.54 -42.07 -14.13
C ASN A 409 -13.16 -41.65 -13.59
N GLN A 410 -12.22 -42.59 -13.49
CA GLN A 410 -10.84 -42.30 -13.10
C GLN A 410 -10.18 -41.33 -14.08
N GLN A 411 -10.34 -41.56 -15.39
CA GLN A 411 -9.82 -40.68 -16.43
C GLN A 411 -10.43 -39.27 -16.35
N ASP A 412 -11.75 -39.16 -16.16
CA ASP A 412 -12.44 -37.87 -16.00
C ASP A 412 -11.95 -37.10 -14.76
N LEU A 413 -11.85 -37.78 -13.61
CA LEU A 413 -11.31 -37.20 -12.37
C LEU A 413 -9.88 -36.72 -12.53
N LEU A 414 -9.01 -37.51 -13.16
CA LEU A 414 -7.62 -37.13 -13.41
C LEU A 414 -7.51 -35.95 -14.38
N ASN A 415 -8.37 -35.86 -15.41
CA ASN A 415 -8.43 -34.71 -16.30
C ASN A 415 -8.84 -33.43 -15.54
N LYS A 416 -9.88 -33.51 -14.71
CA LYS A 416 -10.31 -32.40 -13.84
C LYS A 416 -9.20 -31.98 -12.88
N LEU A 417 -8.53 -32.95 -12.25
CA LEU A 417 -7.42 -32.70 -11.34
C LEU A 417 -6.23 -32.04 -12.06
N SER A 418 -5.89 -32.48 -13.27
CA SER A 418 -4.85 -31.85 -14.10
C SER A 418 -5.16 -30.37 -14.39
N VAL A 419 -6.39 -30.06 -14.79
CA VAL A 419 -6.83 -28.67 -15.01
C VAL A 419 -6.81 -27.85 -13.72
N ALA A 420 -7.23 -28.44 -12.59
CA ALA A 420 -7.20 -27.79 -11.29
C ALA A 420 -5.77 -27.47 -10.85
N GLU A 421 -4.84 -28.42 -10.95
CA GLU A 421 -3.42 -28.21 -10.59
C GLU A 421 -2.74 -27.17 -11.50
N ALA A 422 -3.02 -27.18 -12.80
CA ALA A 422 -2.54 -26.14 -13.71
C ALA A 422 -3.08 -24.75 -13.34
N THR A 423 -4.36 -24.67 -12.94
CA THR A 423 -4.96 -23.43 -12.44
C THR A 423 -4.31 -22.99 -11.13
N TYR A 424 -4.05 -23.93 -10.23
CA TYR A 424 -3.40 -23.66 -8.95
C TYR A 424 -1.98 -23.11 -9.15
N LEU A 425 -1.18 -23.73 -10.03
CA LEU A 425 0.17 -23.22 -10.39
C LEU A 425 0.14 -21.80 -10.93
N ARG A 426 -0.85 -21.49 -11.79
CA ARG A 426 -1.03 -20.12 -12.30
C ARG A 426 -1.29 -19.13 -11.16
N ILE A 427 -2.20 -19.47 -10.22
CA ILE A 427 -2.51 -18.62 -9.07
C ILE A 427 -1.31 -18.46 -8.14
N LEU A 428 -0.52 -19.51 -7.91
CA LEU A 428 0.73 -19.41 -7.16
C LEU A 428 1.70 -18.42 -7.82
N GLY A 429 1.85 -18.47 -9.14
CA GLY A 429 2.64 -17.49 -9.90
C GLY A 429 2.11 -16.06 -9.78
N ASP A 430 0.80 -15.88 -9.89
CA ASP A 430 0.14 -14.58 -9.73
C ASP A 430 0.35 -13.99 -8.32
N VAL A 431 0.26 -14.83 -7.28
CA VAL A 431 0.55 -14.43 -5.89
C VAL A 431 2.02 -14.03 -5.70
N ASP A 432 2.96 -14.77 -6.31
CA ASP A 432 4.39 -14.41 -6.24
C ASP A 432 4.61 -13.04 -6.87
N PHE A 433 4.02 -12.81 -8.05
CA PHE A 433 4.11 -11.53 -8.75
C PHE A 433 3.51 -10.38 -7.91
N SER A 434 2.30 -10.52 -7.39
CA SER A 434 1.67 -9.49 -6.54
C SER A 434 2.52 -9.20 -5.30
N ARG A 435 3.11 -10.22 -4.66
CA ARG A 435 4.00 -10.00 -3.50
C ARG A 435 5.28 -9.26 -3.87
N GLN A 436 5.88 -9.57 -5.03
CA GLN A 436 7.04 -8.83 -5.52
C GLN A 436 6.70 -7.36 -5.77
N GLN A 437 5.53 -7.08 -6.38
CA GLN A 437 5.05 -5.71 -6.56
C GLN A 437 4.84 -4.99 -5.23
N LEU A 438 4.21 -5.65 -4.25
CA LEU A 438 4.04 -5.12 -2.91
C LEU A 438 5.38 -4.76 -2.26
N ALA A 439 6.39 -5.63 -2.38
CA ALA A 439 7.72 -5.39 -1.85
C ALA A 439 8.40 -4.20 -2.54
N ILE A 440 8.31 -4.08 -3.86
CA ILE A 440 8.85 -2.95 -4.62
C ILE A 440 8.21 -1.64 -4.17
N GLN A 441 6.89 -1.60 -4.05
CA GLN A 441 6.16 -0.38 -3.66
C GLN A 441 6.40 0.00 -2.19
N ALA A 442 6.39 -0.98 -1.29
CA ALA A 442 6.74 -0.75 0.11
C ALA A 442 8.18 -0.21 0.24
N LYS A 443 9.14 -0.76 -0.51
CA LYS A 443 10.53 -0.29 -0.52
C LYS A 443 10.67 1.12 -1.07
N LYS A 444 9.97 1.44 -2.15
CA LYS A 444 9.92 2.78 -2.74
C LYS A 444 9.41 3.80 -1.72
N PHE A 445 8.28 3.50 -1.05
CA PHE A 445 7.71 4.38 -0.04
C PHE A 445 8.62 4.49 1.20
N ALA A 446 9.17 3.37 1.67
CA ALA A 446 10.13 3.36 2.78
C ALA A 446 11.33 4.27 2.49
N THR A 447 11.93 4.15 1.30
CA THR A 447 13.08 4.98 0.88
C THR A 447 12.70 6.46 0.85
N TYR A 448 11.54 6.79 0.27
CA TYR A 448 11.03 8.17 0.24
C TYR A 448 10.84 8.76 1.65
N LEU A 449 10.28 7.99 2.58
CA LEU A 449 10.10 8.41 3.96
C LEU A 449 11.45 8.56 4.69
N ASP A 450 12.38 7.63 4.49
CA ASP A 450 13.70 7.65 5.14
C ASP A 450 14.51 8.88 4.71
N GLU A 451 14.43 9.29 3.44
CA GLU A 451 15.07 10.51 2.92
C GLU A 451 14.46 11.80 3.50
N ARG A 452 13.14 11.84 3.71
CA ARG A 452 12.42 13.06 4.15
C ARG A 452 12.31 13.20 5.66
N LEU A 453 12.26 12.10 6.42
CA LEU A 453 12.01 12.11 7.86
C LEU A 453 13.29 12.26 8.71
N LEU A 454 14.48 12.13 8.11
CA LEU A 454 15.75 12.16 8.85
C LEU A 454 15.93 13.45 9.67
N TRP A 455 15.48 14.59 9.13
CA TRP A 455 15.64 15.91 9.73
C TRP A 455 14.44 16.38 10.56
N VAL A 456 13.40 15.56 10.68
CA VAL A 456 12.18 15.93 11.38
C VAL A 456 12.32 15.62 12.86
N PRO A 457 12.07 16.57 13.77
CA PRO A 457 12.08 16.30 15.21
C PRO A 457 11.22 15.08 15.57
N SER A 458 11.76 14.16 16.36
CA SER A 458 11.04 12.97 16.84
C SER A 458 10.04 13.25 17.96
N SER A 459 10.17 14.42 18.60
CA SER A 459 9.30 14.87 19.68
C SER A 459 9.08 16.37 19.63
N SER A 460 7.95 16.83 20.15
CA SER A 460 7.75 18.25 20.41
C SER A 460 8.81 18.76 21.40
N PRO A 461 9.22 20.03 21.31
CA PRO A 461 10.09 20.64 22.31
C PRO A 461 9.48 20.50 23.71
N ILE A 462 10.32 20.30 24.73
CA ILE A 462 9.88 20.33 26.13
C ILE A 462 9.29 21.73 26.40
N ASN A 463 8.00 21.78 26.68
CA ASN A 463 7.25 23.01 26.91
C ASN A 463 6.36 22.87 28.17
N LEU A 464 5.62 23.92 28.51
CA LEU A 464 4.67 23.88 29.64
C LEU A 464 3.63 22.77 29.51
N THR A 465 3.19 22.44 28.28
CA THR A 465 2.23 21.35 28.05
C THR A 465 2.82 19.96 28.37
N PHE A 466 4.14 19.80 28.25
CA PHE A 466 4.83 18.59 28.69
C PHE A 466 4.76 18.45 30.22
N ILE A 467 4.96 19.54 30.96
CA ILE A 467 4.89 19.52 32.43
C ILE A 467 3.46 19.22 32.90
N THR A 468 2.44 19.85 32.30
CA THR A 468 1.04 19.56 32.62
C THR A 468 0.66 18.13 32.23
N GLY A 469 1.15 17.64 31.08
CA GLY A 469 0.98 16.26 30.66
C GLY A 469 1.61 15.28 31.66
N LEU A 470 2.84 15.56 32.11
CA LEU A 470 3.52 14.77 33.13
C LEU A 470 2.74 14.75 34.45
N TYR A 471 2.18 15.88 34.87
CA TYR A 471 1.32 15.95 36.05
C TYR A 471 0.07 15.07 35.91
N HIS A 472 -0.64 15.15 34.78
CA HIS A 472 -1.81 14.30 34.54
C HIS A 472 -1.44 12.81 34.43
N SER A 473 -0.34 12.47 33.77
CA SER A 473 0.17 11.10 33.73
C SER A 473 0.57 10.59 35.13
N ALA A 474 1.15 11.44 35.98
CA ALA A 474 1.47 11.09 37.36
C ALA A 474 0.20 10.90 38.21
N GLN A 475 -0.82 11.75 38.03
CA GLN A 475 -2.12 11.57 38.67
C GLN A 475 -2.76 10.25 38.24
N TRP A 476 -2.76 9.94 36.95
CA TRP A 476 -3.28 8.68 36.43
C TRP A 476 -2.50 7.47 36.95
N LEU A 477 -1.17 7.57 37.05
CA LEU A 477 -0.32 6.51 37.61
C LEU A 477 -0.55 6.29 39.12
N LEU A 478 -0.87 7.36 39.86
CA LEU A 478 -1.08 7.31 41.31
C LEU A 478 -2.56 7.14 41.70
N ASP A 479 -3.48 7.06 40.73
CA ASP A 479 -4.90 6.92 40.98
C ASP A 479 -5.20 5.54 41.64
N PRO A 480 -5.71 5.51 42.88
CA PRO A 480 -6.03 4.26 43.56
C PRO A 480 -7.03 3.38 42.80
N MET A 481 -7.92 3.95 41.97
CA MET A 481 -8.90 3.18 41.22
C MET A 481 -8.22 2.30 40.15
N ASN A 482 -7.23 2.87 39.44
CA ASN A 482 -6.46 2.16 38.42
C ASN A 482 -5.68 0.97 39.02
N TRP A 483 -5.12 1.13 40.22
CA TRP A 483 -4.46 0.04 40.94
C TRP A 483 -5.43 -1.02 41.45
N LEU A 484 -6.66 -0.63 41.82
CA LEU A 484 -7.71 -1.58 42.18
C LEU A 484 -8.16 -2.40 40.96
N GLU A 485 -8.26 -1.77 39.79
CA GLU A 485 -8.53 -2.48 38.52
C GLU A 485 -7.42 -3.45 38.18
N LEU A 486 -6.15 -3.05 38.30
CA LEU A 486 -5.01 -3.94 38.15
C LEU A 486 -5.10 -5.17 39.06
N ALA A 487 -5.47 -4.98 40.33
CA ALA A 487 -5.62 -6.08 41.28
C ALA A 487 -6.76 -7.04 40.88
N LYS A 488 -7.90 -6.51 40.41
CA LYS A 488 -9.04 -7.31 39.92
C LYS A 488 -8.68 -8.07 38.65
N ASP A 489 -8.05 -7.41 37.69
CA ASP A 489 -7.65 -7.99 36.42
C ASP A 489 -6.59 -9.08 36.64
N SER A 490 -5.62 -8.84 37.54
CA SER A 490 -4.65 -9.86 37.94
C SER A 490 -5.33 -11.11 38.53
N ALA A 491 -6.35 -10.94 39.37
CA ALA A 491 -7.11 -12.06 39.93
C ALA A 491 -7.89 -12.85 38.85
N LYS A 492 -8.46 -12.16 37.86
CA LYS A 492 -9.13 -12.81 36.72
C LYS A 492 -8.15 -13.61 35.86
N VAL A 493 -6.96 -13.06 35.59
CA VAL A 493 -5.93 -13.74 34.79
C VAL A 493 -5.44 -15.01 35.50
N VAL A 494 -5.29 -14.97 36.83
CA VAL A 494 -4.96 -16.16 37.63
C VAL A 494 -6.00 -17.26 37.47
N TYR A 495 -7.29 -16.89 37.42
CA TYR A 495 -8.39 -17.85 37.26
C TYR A 495 -8.42 -18.48 35.86
N HIS A 496 -8.29 -17.67 34.80
CA HIS A 496 -8.38 -18.15 33.41
C HIS A 496 -7.11 -18.86 32.93
N SER A 497 -5.93 -18.45 33.42
CA SER A 497 -4.63 -18.95 32.96
C SER A 497 -3.87 -19.74 34.02
N PHE A 498 -4.59 -20.41 34.93
CA PHE A 498 -4.01 -21.10 36.09
C PHE A 498 -2.86 -22.06 35.72
N LEU A 499 -3.00 -22.85 34.65
CA LEU A 499 -1.95 -23.78 34.21
C LEU A 499 -0.67 -23.07 33.76
N LEU A 500 -0.79 -21.98 32.99
CA LEU A 500 0.36 -21.21 32.53
C LEU A 500 1.05 -20.51 33.71
N LEU A 501 0.28 -20.01 34.68
CA LEU A 501 0.80 -19.40 35.88
C LEU A 501 1.56 -20.43 36.74
N LEU A 502 1.03 -21.65 36.87
CA LEU A 502 1.70 -22.76 37.56
C LEU A 502 3.04 -23.08 36.91
N VAL A 503 3.09 -23.17 35.58
CA VAL A 503 4.34 -23.40 34.83
C VAL A 503 5.33 -22.24 35.04
N ALA A 504 4.86 -20.99 35.02
CA ALA A 504 5.69 -19.83 35.28
C ALA A 504 6.26 -19.83 36.72
N LEU A 505 5.45 -20.17 37.72
CA LEU A 505 5.89 -20.31 39.11
C LEU A 505 6.93 -21.43 39.29
N ILE A 506 6.72 -22.58 38.66
CA ILE A 506 7.68 -23.70 38.69
C ILE A 506 9.00 -23.26 38.02
N SER A 507 8.92 -22.59 36.87
CA SER A 507 10.08 -22.02 36.17
C SER A 507 10.85 -21.04 37.05
N LEU A 508 10.16 -20.11 37.72
CA LEU A 508 10.77 -19.15 38.65
C LEU A 508 11.39 -19.84 39.87
N GLY A 509 10.71 -20.83 40.45
CA GLY A 509 11.24 -21.63 41.55
C GLY A 509 12.51 -22.39 41.16
N LEU A 510 12.52 -23.02 39.98
CA LEU A 510 13.69 -23.68 39.42
C LEU A 510 14.84 -22.68 39.18
N MET A 511 14.54 -21.51 38.62
CA MET A 511 15.53 -20.46 38.37
C MET A 511 16.14 -19.91 39.66
N TYR A 512 15.36 -19.79 40.73
CA TYR A 512 15.89 -19.40 42.04
C TYR A 512 16.84 -20.44 42.64
N ILE A 513 16.56 -21.73 42.43
CA ILE A 513 17.48 -22.81 42.82
C ILE A 513 18.76 -22.74 41.99
N VAL A 514 18.63 -22.54 40.68
CA VAL A 514 19.75 -22.38 39.74
C VAL A 514 20.59 -21.15 40.09
N GLU A 515 19.99 -20.05 40.51
CA GLU A 515 20.69 -18.83 40.95
C GLU A 515 21.60 -19.12 42.14
N LYS A 516 21.09 -19.83 43.16
CA LYS A 516 21.89 -20.22 44.34
C LYS A 516 23.05 -21.12 43.96
N TRP A 517 22.78 -22.14 43.14
CA TRP A 517 23.80 -23.04 42.64
C TRP A 517 24.86 -22.32 41.79
N ALA A 518 24.45 -21.38 40.93
CA ALA A 518 25.36 -20.58 40.12
C ALA A 518 26.26 -19.68 40.97
N LYS A 519 25.73 -19.08 42.05
CA LYS A 519 26.50 -18.31 43.03
C LYS A 519 27.55 -19.15 43.75
N GLU A 520 27.19 -20.37 44.16
CA GLU A 520 28.13 -21.31 44.79
C GLU A 520 29.24 -21.70 43.81
N GLU A 521 28.90 -22.03 42.56
CA GLU A 521 29.90 -22.43 41.58
C GLU A 521 30.78 -21.26 41.11
N LEU A 522 30.24 -20.03 41.05
CA LEU A 522 31.03 -18.82 40.87
C LEU A 522 32.05 -18.62 41.99
N ALA A 523 31.67 -18.87 43.25
CA ALA A 523 32.60 -18.80 44.38
C ALA A 523 33.70 -19.87 44.26
N ASN A 524 33.34 -21.11 43.89
CA ASN A 524 34.30 -22.19 43.65
C ASN A 524 35.29 -21.88 42.52
N ILE A 525 34.83 -21.24 41.44
CA ILE A 525 35.68 -20.81 40.33
C ILE A 525 36.61 -19.69 40.77
N ALA A 526 36.11 -18.71 41.53
CA ALA A 526 36.89 -17.57 42.00
C ALA A 526 38.08 -17.97 42.90
N GLU A 527 38.04 -19.14 43.56
CA GLU A 527 39.16 -19.69 44.33
C GLU A 527 40.23 -20.40 43.50
N LYS A 528 39.88 -20.84 42.28
CA LYS A 528 40.78 -21.57 41.36
C LYS A 528 41.52 -20.64 40.39
N VAL A 529 40.95 -19.46 40.12
CA VAL A 529 41.46 -18.43 39.21
C VAL A 529 42.56 -17.61 39.89
N GLY A 530 43.66 -17.33 39.20
CA GLY A 530 44.83 -16.62 39.75
C GLY A 530 45.85 -17.52 40.46
N LYS A 531 45.68 -18.85 40.43
CA LYS A 531 46.68 -19.83 40.88
C LYS A 531 47.38 -20.46 39.67
N PHE A 532 48.71 -20.48 39.68
CA PHE A 532 49.53 -20.91 38.53
C PHE A 532 49.24 -22.34 38.02
N HIS A 533 48.71 -23.23 38.86
CA HIS A 533 48.45 -24.63 38.49
C HIS A 533 47.00 -24.94 38.07
N THR A 534 46.04 -24.05 38.33
CA THR A 534 44.61 -24.33 38.12
C THR A 534 43.91 -23.32 37.22
N ASP A 535 44.62 -22.30 36.73
CA ASP A 535 44.00 -21.27 35.90
C ASP A 535 43.79 -21.76 34.45
N SER A 536 42.63 -21.46 33.88
CA SER A 536 42.25 -21.84 32.52
C SER A 536 41.16 -20.90 32.00
N PHE A 537 41.23 -20.54 30.71
CA PHE A 537 40.22 -19.71 30.06
C PHE A 537 38.81 -20.33 30.11
N ALA A 538 38.71 -21.66 30.21
CA ALA A 538 37.43 -22.35 30.40
C ALA A 538 36.69 -21.87 31.66
N TYR A 539 37.41 -21.48 32.72
CA TYR A 539 36.80 -20.92 33.93
C TYR A 539 36.20 -19.54 33.70
N THR A 540 36.76 -18.73 32.80
CA THR A 540 36.18 -17.45 32.42
C THR A 540 34.87 -17.62 31.65
N ILE A 541 34.80 -18.59 30.73
CA ILE A 541 33.55 -18.93 30.02
C ILE A 541 32.50 -19.45 31.00
N LYS A 542 32.89 -20.35 31.91
CA LYS A 542 31.98 -20.86 32.96
C LYS A 542 31.50 -19.74 33.88
N ALA A 543 32.38 -18.84 34.31
CA ALA A 543 32.00 -17.69 35.13
C ALA A 543 31.00 -16.79 34.40
N LEU A 544 31.21 -16.49 33.12
CA LEU A 544 30.24 -15.72 32.31
C LEU A 544 28.87 -16.42 32.24
N PHE A 545 28.86 -17.74 32.01
CA PHE A 545 27.64 -18.54 32.00
C PHE A 545 26.92 -18.50 33.36
N TYR A 546 27.63 -18.72 34.47
CA TYR A 546 27.02 -18.67 35.79
C TYR A 546 26.56 -17.26 36.19
N THR A 547 27.27 -16.21 35.80
CA THR A 547 26.79 -14.83 35.99
C THR A 547 25.55 -14.55 35.15
N PHE A 548 25.42 -15.14 33.95
CA PHE A 548 24.19 -15.10 33.18
C PHE A 548 23.04 -15.77 33.95
N LEU A 549 23.26 -16.99 34.46
CA LEU A 549 22.27 -17.73 35.26
C LEU A 549 21.86 -16.98 36.54
N GLU A 550 22.81 -16.29 37.18
CA GLU A 550 22.56 -15.50 38.39
C GLU A 550 21.61 -14.31 38.14
N VAL A 551 21.67 -13.72 36.94
CA VAL A 551 20.95 -12.47 36.64
C VAL A 551 19.53 -12.72 36.13
N ILE A 552 19.27 -13.85 35.46
CA ILE A 552 17.99 -14.16 34.79
C ILE A 552 16.73 -14.08 35.68
N PRO A 553 16.71 -14.52 36.96
CA PRO A 553 15.45 -14.73 37.67
C PRO A 553 14.55 -13.49 37.75
N ILE A 554 15.12 -12.31 38.03
CA ILE A 554 14.36 -11.05 38.18
C ILE A 554 13.83 -10.53 36.82
N PRO A 555 14.65 -10.37 35.77
CA PRO A 555 14.19 -10.08 34.41
C PRO A 555 13.11 -11.03 33.91
N LEU A 556 13.27 -12.33 34.18
CA LEU A 556 12.32 -13.35 33.74
C LEU A 556 10.98 -13.20 34.47
N LEU A 557 11.01 -12.89 35.77
CA LEU A 557 9.82 -12.56 36.55
C LEU A 557 9.11 -11.32 35.97
N MET A 558 9.84 -10.24 35.69
CA MET A 558 9.28 -9.04 35.06
C MET A 558 8.64 -9.36 33.71
N PHE A 559 9.31 -10.18 32.89
CA PHE A 559 8.78 -10.60 31.59
C PHE A 559 7.49 -11.42 31.73
N TYR A 560 7.45 -12.41 32.63
CA TYR A 560 6.25 -13.22 32.84
C TYR A 560 5.08 -12.39 33.35
N LEU A 561 5.30 -11.55 34.38
CA LEU A 561 4.25 -10.65 34.87
C LEU A 561 3.77 -9.72 33.76
N GLY A 562 4.70 -9.14 33.00
CA GLY A 562 4.37 -8.26 31.87
C GLY A 562 3.56 -8.96 30.78
N TRP A 563 3.92 -10.21 30.45
CA TRP A 563 3.20 -11.04 29.49
C TRP A 563 1.78 -11.33 29.96
N PHE A 564 1.60 -11.81 31.19
CA PHE A 564 0.28 -12.16 31.72
C PHE A 564 -0.68 -10.96 31.78
N LEU A 565 -0.19 -9.78 32.17
CA LEU A 565 -1.00 -8.56 32.21
C LEU A 565 -1.32 -7.98 30.82
N TYR A 566 -0.57 -8.36 29.78
CA TYR A 566 -0.75 -7.85 28.41
C TYR A 566 -1.64 -8.76 27.54
N SER A 567 -1.64 -10.07 27.80
CA SER A 567 -2.22 -11.07 26.90
C SER A 567 -3.74 -11.12 26.85
N ASP A 568 -4.44 -10.57 27.84
CA ASP A 568 -5.90 -10.64 27.91
C ASP A 568 -6.55 -9.38 27.31
N SER A 569 -7.50 -9.60 26.39
CA SER A 569 -8.21 -8.52 25.70
C SER A 569 -9.16 -7.76 26.62
N GLU A 570 -9.60 -8.37 27.73
CA GLU A 570 -10.59 -7.81 28.65
C GLU A 570 -10.00 -6.97 29.80
N THR A 571 -8.67 -6.84 29.87
CA THR A 571 -8.02 -6.03 30.92
C THR A 571 -8.16 -4.54 30.65
N SER A 572 -8.26 -3.76 31.73
CA SER A 572 -8.18 -2.29 31.70
C SER A 572 -6.91 -1.80 30.98
N ASP A 573 -7.01 -0.61 30.35
CA ASP A 573 -5.89 0.02 29.65
C ASP A 573 -4.68 0.28 30.58
N PHE A 574 -4.94 0.56 31.86
CA PHE A 574 -3.91 0.71 32.88
C PHE A 574 -3.12 -0.58 33.08
N THR A 575 -3.83 -1.70 33.27
CA THR A 575 -3.23 -3.04 33.43
C THR A 575 -2.36 -3.42 32.24
N ARG A 576 -2.88 -3.21 31.03
CA ARG A 576 -2.15 -3.50 29.79
C ARG A 576 -0.89 -2.63 29.66
N SER A 577 -0.97 -1.36 30.07
CA SER A 577 0.17 -0.44 30.04
C SER A 577 1.27 -0.85 31.02
N ILE A 578 0.92 -1.25 32.24
CA ILE A 578 1.87 -1.82 33.23
C ILE A 578 2.49 -3.11 32.69
N GLY A 579 1.68 -3.99 32.09
CA GLY A 579 2.16 -5.23 31.47
C GLY A 579 3.18 -4.99 30.35
N ALA A 580 2.86 -4.07 29.43
CA ALA A 580 3.76 -3.65 28.37
C ALA A 580 5.08 -3.06 28.91
N GLY A 581 5.00 -2.22 29.96
CA GLY A 581 6.17 -1.64 30.62
C GLY A 581 7.10 -2.68 31.25
N LEU A 582 6.54 -3.61 32.03
CA LEU A 582 7.29 -4.70 32.66
C LEU A 582 7.98 -5.62 31.62
N LYS A 583 7.29 -5.93 30.53
CA LYS A 583 7.86 -6.70 29.42
C LYS A 583 8.99 -5.94 28.72
N ALA A 584 8.82 -4.65 28.48
CA ALA A 584 9.82 -3.82 27.81
C ALA A 584 11.09 -3.62 28.64
N ILE A 585 10.98 -3.49 29.97
CA ILE A 585 12.13 -3.24 30.85
C ILE A 585 12.95 -4.50 31.18
N ALA A 586 12.38 -5.70 31.02
CA ALA A 586 13.02 -6.96 31.36
C ALA A 586 14.42 -7.11 30.71
N VAL A 587 14.54 -6.85 29.40
CA VAL A 587 15.80 -7.01 28.67
C VAL A 587 16.84 -5.93 29.03
N PRO A 588 16.51 -4.62 29.02
CA PRO A 588 17.42 -3.60 29.51
C PRO A 588 17.90 -3.85 30.94
N PHE A 589 16.99 -4.24 31.85
CA PHE A 589 17.33 -4.53 33.24
C PHE A 589 18.27 -5.73 33.36
N PHE A 590 18.04 -6.80 32.58
CA PHE A 590 18.96 -7.93 32.48
C PHE A 590 20.37 -7.49 32.10
N ILE A 591 20.51 -6.67 31.04
CA ILE A 591 21.82 -6.17 30.57
C ILE A 591 22.51 -5.35 31.66
N LEU A 592 21.78 -4.42 32.30
CA LEU A 592 22.32 -3.56 33.35
C LEU A 592 22.77 -4.36 34.57
N GLN A 593 21.97 -5.33 35.01
CA GLN A 593 22.28 -6.17 36.15
C GLN A 593 23.46 -7.12 35.84
N PHE A 594 23.55 -7.63 34.61
CA PHE A 594 24.71 -8.42 34.15
C PHE A 594 26.00 -7.59 34.18
N LEU A 595 25.97 -6.38 33.62
CA LEU A 595 27.13 -5.47 33.66
C LEU A 595 27.49 -5.08 35.10
N TYR A 596 26.49 -4.87 35.96
CA TYR A 596 26.70 -4.57 37.38
C TYR A 596 27.51 -5.69 38.08
N LEU A 597 27.13 -6.95 37.88
CA LEU A 597 27.84 -8.11 38.43
C LEU A 597 29.22 -8.32 37.79
N LEU A 598 29.33 -8.09 36.49
CA LEU A 598 30.59 -8.22 35.76
C LEU A 598 31.67 -7.25 36.28
N PHE A 599 31.29 -6.01 36.61
CA PHE A 599 32.19 -4.98 37.15
C PHE A 599 32.25 -4.92 38.69
N ALA A 600 31.60 -5.83 39.40
CA ALA A 600 31.69 -5.88 40.86
C ALA A 600 33.15 -6.08 41.32
N GLU A 601 33.47 -5.73 42.57
CA GLU A 601 34.84 -5.84 43.12
C GLU A 601 35.38 -7.28 43.08
N LYS A 602 34.50 -8.27 43.16
CA LYS A 602 34.80 -9.71 43.01
C LYS A 602 34.27 -10.30 41.68
N GLY A 603 33.85 -9.45 40.76
CA GLY A 603 33.31 -9.83 39.46
C GLY A 603 34.38 -10.29 38.47
N ILE A 604 33.92 -10.76 37.31
CA ILE A 604 34.76 -11.35 36.27
C ILE A 604 35.84 -10.37 35.79
N ALA A 605 35.51 -9.08 35.61
CA ALA A 605 36.47 -8.08 35.15
C ALA A 605 37.67 -7.92 36.11
N ALA A 606 37.42 -7.94 37.42
CA ALA A 606 38.46 -7.83 38.43
C ALA A 606 39.26 -9.14 38.61
N LYS A 607 38.57 -10.29 38.60
CA LYS A 607 39.17 -11.59 38.95
C LYS A 607 39.83 -12.31 37.78
N HIS A 608 39.20 -12.33 36.62
CA HIS A 608 39.70 -13.06 35.44
C HIS A 608 40.53 -12.17 34.52
N PHE A 609 40.17 -10.90 34.39
CA PHE A 609 40.87 -9.95 33.51
C PHE A 609 41.82 -9.00 34.24
N GLN A 610 41.91 -9.11 35.57
CA GLN A 610 42.79 -8.29 36.43
C GLN A 610 42.65 -6.78 36.21
N TRP A 611 41.45 -6.32 35.86
CA TRP A 611 41.21 -4.88 35.70
C TRP A 611 41.51 -4.14 37.01
N LYS A 612 42.12 -2.96 36.89
CA LYS A 612 42.43 -2.12 38.05
C LYS A 612 41.14 -1.82 38.81
N LYS A 613 41.18 -1.94 40.15
CA LYS A 613 40.03 -1.67 41.04
C LYS A 613 39.39 -0.29 40.80
N ALA A 614 40.20 0.71 40.41
CA ALA A 614 39.70 2.03 40.07
C ALA A 614 38.76 1.99 38.84
N THR A 615 39.13 1.25 37.79
CA THR A 615 38.34 1.13 36.54
C THR A 615 37.03 0.39 36.77
N THR A 616 37.05 -0.73 37.51
CA THR A 616 35.83 -1.48 37.81
C THR A 616 34.87 -0.67 38.67
N ARG A 617 35.38 0.06 39.67
CA ARG A 617 34.57 0.94 40.52
C ARG A 617 33.93 2.10 39.76
N LEU A 618 34.64 2.67 38.78
CA LEU A 618 34.12 3.75 37.91
C LEU A 618 32.91 3.30 37.08
N LEU A 619 32.87 2.04 36.63
CA LEU A 619 31.75 1.49 35.86
C LEU A 619 30.64 0.93 36.76
N HIS A 620 31.01 0.30 37.88
CA HIS A 620 30.07 -0.31 38.81
C HIS A 620 29.20 0.72 39.54
N LYS A 621 29.76 1.88 39.93
CA LYS A 621 29.03 2.90 40.69
C LYS A 621 27.85 3.50 39.89
N PRO A 622 28.01 3.95 38.64
CA PRO A 622 26.88 4.38 37.81
C PRO A 622 25.86 3.27 37.56
N LEU A 623 26.31 2.05 37.26
CA LEU A 623 25.41 0.91 37.01
C LEU A 623 24.56 0.56 38.24
N SER A 624 25.11 0.75 39.44
CA SER A 624 24.38 0.54 40.69
C SER A 624 23.16 1.45 40.83
N TRP A 625 23.22 2.65 40.23
CA TRP A 625 22.19 3.69 40.25
C TRP A 625 21.25 3.56 39.04
N ILE A 626 21.79 3.40 37.83
CA ILE A 626 21.03 3.32 36.57
C ILE A 626 20.05 2.13 36.55
N ARG A 627 20.35 1.01 37.21
CA ARG A 627 19.40 -0.12 37.24
C ARG A 627 18.08 0.18 37.97
N PHE A 628 18.02 1.25 38.76
CA PHE A 628 16.85 1.63 39.56
C PHE A 628 16.15 2.90 39.07
N ILE A 629 16.60 3.47 37.95
CA ILE A 629 16.05 4.70 37.33
C ILE A 629 15.71 4.39 35.89
#